data_AF-A0A3M6ERY4-F1
#
_entry.id   AF-A0A3M6ERY4-F1
#
_cell.length_a   1.000
_cell.length_b   1.000
_cell.length_c   1.000
_cell.angle_alpha   90.00
_cell.angle_beta   90.00
_cell.angle_gamma   90.00
#
_symmetry.space_group_name_H-M   'P 1'
#
loop_
_entity.id
_entity.type
_entity.pdbx_description
1 polymer ?
#
loop_
_entity_poly.entity_id
_entity_poly.type
_entity_poly.pdbx_seq_one_letter_code
_entity_poly.pdbx_strand_id
1 'polypeptide(L)'
;MFEAREDSNLRWFPRLAGGIAVEGTSMARATVSAAWLVMSELYAYLEDLEGSIDAPDASMLIKVKIAELLVQIDCTLGRTAMLDEEHRLPWLLEYGLCEVINLPGAEVARLLGLFTANHATEIRRVSQLIRDMIAGFPGELVDSLQAHNQGRVLRFLRCADQACTALNCDAGFLVPMMKAL
;
A
#
# COMPACT_ATOMS: atom_id res chain seq x y z
N MET A 1 -0.44 25.67 -20.50
CA MET A 1 0.45 24.70 -21.16
C MET A 1 1.22 24.03 -20.04
N PHE A 2 0.62 22.98 -19.45
CA PHE A 2 1.20 22.33 -18.27
C PHE A 2 2.41 21.52 -18.71
N GLU A 3 3.56 21.83 -18.12
CA GLU A 3 4.78 21.07 -18.31
C GLU A 3 4.52 19.61 -17.96
N ALA A 4 4.52 18.76 -18.99
CA ALA A 4 4.62 17.33 -18.79
C ALA A 4 6.05 17.03 -18.32
N ARG A 5 6.25 16.61 -17.05
CA ARG A 5 7.39 15.76 -16.67
C ARG A 5 7.45 15.33 -15.19
N GLU A 6 7.63 14.01 -15.04
CA GLU A 6 8.54 13.23 -14.14
C GLU A 6 7.93 12.09 -13.32
N ASP A 7 6.61 12.04 -13.09
CA ASP A 7 6.01 10.92 -12.33
C ASP A 7 5.74 9.67 -13.20
N SER A 8 5.88 9.75 -14.53
CA SER A 8 5.49 8.67 -15.47
C SER A 8 6.45 7.47 -15.55
N ASN A 9 7.42 7.35 -14.63
CA ASN A 9 8.44 6.29 -14.64
C ASN A 9 8.63 5.58 -13.30
N LEU A 10 7.76 5.84 -12.33
CA LEU A 10 7.82 5.16 -11.04
C LEU A 10 7.55 3.66 -11.24
N ARG A 11 8.47 2.83 -10.74
CA ARG A 11 8.33 1.37 -10.75
C ARG A 11 7.83 0.93 -9.38
N TRP A 12 6.52 0.73 -9.29
CA TRP A 12 5.90 0.18 -8.10
C TRP A 12 6.22 -1.30 -7.95
N PHE A 13 6.37 -1.72 -6.69
CA PHE A 13 6.68 -3.09 -6.29
C PHE A 13 7.85 -3.71 -7.07
N PRO A 14 9.00 -3.02 -7.18
CA PRO A 14 10.08 -3.37 -8.11
C PRO A 14 10.62 -4.79 -7.88
N ARG A 15 10.60 -5.27 -6.63
CA ARG A 15 11.10 -6.59 -6.25
C ARG A 15 10.09 -7.71 -6.47
N LEU A 16 8.79 -7.42 -6.34
CA LEU A 16 7.75 -8.37 -6.74
C LEU A 16 7.74 -8.56 -8.26
N ALA A 17 7.87 -7.46 -9.01
CA ALA A 17 7.94 -7.51 -10.48
C ALA A 17 9.26 -8.09 -10.99
N GLY A 18 10.36 -7.92 -10.25
CA GLY A 18 11.70 -8.35 -10.64
C GLY A 18 12.00 -9.85 -10.46
N GLY A 19 11.11 -10.62 -9.83
CA GLY A 19 11.26 -12.08 -9.70
C GLY A 19 12.49 -12.51 -8.91
N ILE A 20 12.76 -11.86 -7.78
CA ILE A 20 13.90 -12.21 -6.91
C ILE A 20 13.74 -13.65 -6.40
N ALA A 21 14.82 -14.43 -6.45
CA ALA A 21 14.85 -15.79 -5.93
C ALA A 21 14.77 -15.79 -4.39
N VAL A 22 13.56 -15.91 -3.87
CA VAL A 22 13.26 -16.08 -2.45
C VAL A 22 12.46 -17.36 -2.23
N GLU A 23 12.40 -17.80 -0.97
CA GLU A 23 11.55 -18.91 -0.58
C GLU A 23 10.07 -18.62 -0.91
N GLY A 24 9.45 -19.50 -1.71
CA GLY A 24 8.13 -19.27 -2.28
C GLY A 24 7.01 -19.10 -1.23
N THR A 25 7.06 -19.87 -0.14
CA THR A 25 6.12 -19.79 1.00
C THR A 25 6.12 -18.41 1.65
N SER A 26 7.33 -17.92 1.95
CA SER A 26 7.56 -16.62 2.60
C SER A 26 7.13 -15.47 1.70
N MET A 27 7.42 -15.57 0.39
CA MET A 27 6.99 -14.58 -0.60
C MET A 27 5.48 -14.55 -0.79
N ALA A 28 4.82 -15.72 -0.86
CA ALA A 28 3.37 -15.81 -0.97
C ALA A 28 2.68 -15.18 0.25
N ARG A 29 3.16 -15.47 1.47
CA ARG A 29 2.62 -14.88 2.70
C ARG A 29 2.78 -13.35 2.70
N ALA A 30 3.96 -12.85 2.36
CA ALA A 30 4.22 -11.41 2.28
C ALA A 30 3.32 -10.72 1.24
N THR A 31 3.21 -11.29 0.05
CA THR A 31 2.40 -10.74 -1.04
C THR A 31 0.92 -10.70 -0.69
N VAL A 32 0.38 -11.79 -0.14
CA VAL A 32 -1.03 -11.85 0.29
C VAL A 32 -1.31 -10.86 1.42
N SER A 33 -0.40 -10.75 2.38
CA SER A 33 -0.56 -9.83 3.52
C SER A 33 -0.50 -8.37 3.07
N ALA A 34 0.40 -8.03 2.15
CA ALA A 34 0.47 -6.69 1.57
C ALA A 34 -0.78 -6.38 0.72
N ALA A 35 -1.25 -7.33 -0.10
CA ALA A 35 -2.49 -7.18 -0.85
C ALA A 35 -3.67 -6.91 0.09
N TRP A 36 -3.76 -7.64 1.21
CA TRP A 36 -4.80 -7.42 2.21
C TRP A 36 -4.75 -6.01 2.79
N LEU A 37 -3.58 -5.53 3.23
CA LEU A 37 -3.40 -4.16 3.76
C LEU A 37 -3.85 -3.10 2.75
N VAL A 38 -3.53 -3.29 1.47
CA VAL A 38 -3.99 -2.38 0.42
C VAL A 38 -5.52 -2.43 0.28
N MET A 39 -6.09 -3.63 0.23
CA MET A 39 -7.52 -3.84 0.04
C MET A 39 -8.37 -3.30 1.20
N SER A 40 -7.94 -3.53 2.45
CA SER A 40 -8.72 -3.23 3.65
C SER A 40 -8.45 -1.86 4.26
N GLU A 41 -7.24 -1.33 4.14
CA GLU A 41 -6.86 -0.08 4.80
C GLU A 41 -6.53 1.03 3.81
N LEU A 42 -5.72 0.76 2.79
CA LEU A 42 -5.29 1.83 1.89
C LEU A 42 -6.43 2.42 1.06
N TYR A 43 -7.37 1.59 0.59
CA TYR A 43 -8.57 2.10 -0.08
C TYR A 43 -9.40 3.01 0.83
N ALA A 44 -9.49 2.71 2.14
CA ALA A 44 -10.19 3.54 3.10
C ALA A 44 -9.52 4.90 3.25
N TYR A 45 -8.20 4.92 3.45
CA TYR A 45 -7.47 6.18 3.52
C TYR A 45 -7.50 6.98 2.21
N LEU A 46 -7.55 6.32 1.06
CA LEU A 46 -7.71 6.99 -0.23
C LEU A 46 -9.09 7.65 -0.34
N GLU A 47 -10.16 6.95 0.05
CA GLU A 47 -11.52 7.50 0.09
C GLU A 47 -11.61 8.70 1.06
N ASP A 48 -11.06 8.55 2.27
CA ASP A 48 -11.00 9.63 3.26
C ASP A 48 -10.18 10.83 2.74
N LEU A 49 -9.07 10.58 2.06
CA LEU A 49 -8.23 11.63 1.48
C LEU A 49 -9.01 12.43 0.43
N GLU A 50 -9.74 11.73 -0.45
CA GLU A 50 -10.58 12.37 -1.47
C GLU A 50 -11.77 13.12 -0.86
N GLY A 51 -12.37 12.59 0.21
CA GLY A 51 -13.45 13.22 0.97
C GLY A 51 -13.01 14.43 1.81
N SER A 52 -11.72 14.55 2.12
CA SER A 52 -11.15 15.64 2.93
C SER A 52 -10.64 16.84 2.11
N ILE A 53 -11.08 16.97 0.85
CA ILE A 53 -10.58 17.98 -0.10
C ILE A 53 -10.71 19.43 0.42
N ASP A 54 -11.76 19.69 1.20
CA ASP A 54 -12.08 20.99 1.79
C ASP A 54 -11.67 21.09 3.27
N ALA A 55 -10.94 20.09 3.78
CA ALA A 55 -10.48 19.99 5.17
C ALA A 55 -8.95 19.80 5.24
N PRO A 56 -8.16 20.88 5.11
CA PRO A 56 -6.70 20.81 5.02
C PRO A 56 -6.01 20.05 6.17
N ASP A 57 -6.48 20.23 7.40
CA ASP A 57 -5.90 19.55 8.57
C ASP A 57 -6.18 18.04 8.57
N ALA A 58 -7.41 17.65 8.19
CA ALA A 58 -7.78 16.24 8.08
C ALA A 58 -6.99 15.55 6.97
N SER A 59 -6.86 16.19 5.81
CA SER A 59 -6.07 15.65 4.69
C SER A 59 -4.59 15.48 5.04
N MET A 60 -4.02 16.33 5.92
CA MET A 60 -2.65 16.16 6.40
C MET A 60 -2.51 14.88 7.22
N LEU A 61 -3.42 14.68 8.18
CA LEU A 61 -3.41 13.50 9.02
C LEU A 61 -3.58 12.22 8.19
N ILE A 62 -4.47 12.24 7.20
CA ILE A 62 -4.68 11.10 6.30
C ILE A 62 -3.43 10.79 5.49
N LYS A 63 -2.73 11.80 4.95
CA LYS A 63 -1.43 11.59 4.27
C LYS A 63 -0.38 10.97 5.19
N VAL A 64 -0.32 11.38 6.46
CA VAL A 64 0.57 10.76 7.45
C VAL A 64 0.19 9.28 7.66
N LYS A 65 -1.10 8.98 7.81
CA LYS A 65 -1.56 7.58 7.93
C LYS A 65 -1.26 6.73 6.71
N ILE A 66 -1.39 7.30 5.51
CA ILE A 66 -0.97 6.64 4.28
C ILE A 66 0.54 6.36 4.32
N ALA A 67 1.37 7.34 4.70
CA ALA A 67 2.81 7.16 4.81
C ALA A 67 3.18 6.04 5.80
N GLU A 68 2.54 5.99 6.97
CA GLU A 68 2.73 4.94 7.97
C GLU A 68 2.31 3.56 7.44
N LEU A 69 1.18 3.47 6.74
CA LEU A 69 0.70 2.24 6.12
C LEU A 69 1.64 1.77 5.01
N LEU A 70 2.22 2.68 4.23
CA LEU A 70 3.21 2.33 3.21
C LEU A 70 4.47 1.73 3.83
N VAL A 71 4.92 2.20 4.99
CA VAL A 71 6.02 1.56 5.74
C VAL A 71 5.62 0.16 6.19
N GLN A 72 4.40 -0.01 6.70
CA GLN A 72 3.91 -1.32 7.10
C GLN A 72 3.85 -2.30 5.91
N ILE A 73 3.42 -1.84 4.73
CA ILE A 73 3.45 -2.61 3.49
C ILE A 73 4.89 -2.93 3.09
N ASP A 74 5.80 -1.96 3.16
CA ASP A 74 7.23 -2.12 2.83
C ASP A 74 7.89 -3.17 3.73
N CYS A 75 7.69 -3.09 5.04
CA CYS A 75 8.19 -4.09 5.99
C CYS A 75 7.60 -5.47 5.72
N THR A 76 6.31 -5.54 5.38
CA THR A 76 5.62 -6.79 5.07
C THR A 76 6.23 -7.45 3.81
N LEU A 77 6.38 -6.68 2.73
CA LEU A 77 6.98 -7.15 1.48
C LEU A 77 8.47 -7.48 1.62
N GLY A 78 9.18 -6.70 2.45
CA GLY A 78 10.58 -6.90 2.79
C GLY A 78 10.81 -8.05 3.76
N ARG A 79 9.74 -8.56 4.37
CA ARG A 79 9.76 -9.59 5.43
C ARG A 79 10.62 -9.17 6.62
N THR A 80 10.60 -7.89 6.95
CA THR A 80 11.30 -7.33 8.11
C THR A 80 10.37 -7.27 9.32
N ALA A 81 10.93 -7.06 10.51
CA ALA A 81 10.13 -6.82 11.70
C ALA A 81 9.22 -5.60 11.49
N MET A 82 7.98 -5.71 11.99
CA MET A 82 7.04 -4.59 11.97
C MET A 82 7.51 -3.53 12.96
N LEU A 83 7.53 -2.28 12.53
CA LEU A 83 7.81 -1.16 13.41
C LEU A 83 6.55 -0.78 14.20
N ASP A 84 6.76 -0.40 15.46
CA ASP A 84 5.74 0.26 16.26
C ASP A 84 5.26 1.52 15.54
N GLU A 85 3.98 1.85 15.69
CA GLU A 85 3.32 2.91 14.92
C GLU A 85 4.03 4.25 15.05
N GLU A 86 4.48 4.62 16.27
CA GLU A 86 5.22 5.86 16.54
C GLU A 86 6.56 5.98 15.78
N HIS A 87 7.13 4.88 15.30
CA HIS A 87 8.43 4.85 14.61
C HIS A 87 8.31 4.81 13.09
N ARG A 88 7.10 4.58 12.54
CA ARG A 88 6.91 4.41 11.08
C ARG A 88 7.19 5.69 10.31
N LEU A 89 6.60 6.82 10.70
CA LEU A 89 6.86 8.08 10.02
C LEU A 89 8.34 8.51 10.14
N PRO A 90 8.99 8.51 11.32
CA PRO A 90 10.42 8.77 11.42
C PRO A 90 11.26 7.85 10.53
N TRP A 91 10.93 6.56 10.46
CA TRP A 91 11.62 5.60 9.61
C TRP A 91 11.48 5.95 8.12
N LEU A 92 10.27 6.26 7.65
CA LEU A 92 10.05 6.66 6.27
C LEU A 92 10.87 7.90 5.91
N LEU A 93 10.90 8.90 6.78
CA LEU A 93 11.60 10.16 6.52
C LEU A 93 13.12 9.96 6.42
N GLU A 94 13.69 9.04 7.21
CA GLU A 94 15.13 8.77 7.23
C GLU A 94 15.55 7.77 6.13
N TYR A 95 14.82 6.67 5.97
CA TYR A 95 15.25 5.52 5.16
C TYR A 95 14.44 5.31 3.87
N GLY A 96 13.26 5.90 3.76
CA GLY A 96 12.39 5.74 2.59
C GLY A 96 11.74 4.36 2.49
N LEU A 97 11.43 3.95 1.25
CA LEU A 97 10.70 2.72 0.95
C LEU A 97 11.50 1.91 -0.09
N CYS A 98 11.75 0.64 0.19
CA CYS A 98 12.58 -0.22 -0.66
C CYS A 98 11.77 -1.17 -1.56
N GLU A 99 10.67 -1.69 -1.02
CA GLU A 99 9.85 -2.72 -1.63
C GLU A 99 8.64 -2.14 -2.35
N VAL A 100 8.18 -0.95 -1.96
CA VAL A 100 7.06 -0.25 -2.63
C VAL A 100 7.51 0.53 -3.87
N ILE A 101 8.55 1.38 -3.77
CA ILE A 101 8.96 2.27 -4.88
C ILE A 101 10.48 2.49 -5.01
N ASN A 102 11.29 1.97 -4.07
CA ASN A 102 12.74 2.13 -4.03
C ASN A 102 13.22 3.60 -4.16
N LEU A 103 12.78 4.44 -3.21
CA LEU A 103 13.14 5.85 -3.13
C LEU A 103 13.56 6.25 -1.71
N PRO A 104 14.48 7.22 -1.56
CA PRO A 104 14.89 7.73 -0.27
C PRO A 104 13.78 8.54 0.41
N GLY A 105 13.86 8.68 1.74
CA GLY A 105 12.79 9.25 2.55
C GLY A 105 12.35 10.66 2.15
N ALA A 106 13.30 11.54 1.84
CA ALA A 106 12.99 12.90 1.38
C ALA A 106 12.17 12.91 0.08
N GLU A 107 12.43 11.99 -0.85
CA GLU A 107 11.69 11.88 -2.10
C GLU A 107 10.30 11.28 -1.89
N VAL A 108 10.18 10.27 -1.03
CA VAL A 108 8.88 9.69 -0.66
C VAL A 108 8.00 10.75 0.03
N ALA A 109 8.57 11.52 0.97
CA ALA A 109 7.84 12.58 1.67
C ALA A 109 7.36 13.69 0.72
N ARG A 110 8.18 14.03 -0.28
CA ARG A 110 7.79 14.95 -1.36
C ARG A 110 6.66 14.36 -2.21
N LEU A 111 6.77 13.10 -2.62
CA LEU A 111 5.76 12.41 -3.44
C LEU A 111 4.41 12.31 -2.72
N LEU A 112 4.41 12.09 -1.40
CA LEU A 112 3.19 12.05 -0.59
C LEU A 112 2.68 13.45 -0.18
N GLY A 113 3.44 14.51 -0.49
CA GLY A 113 3.07 15.87 -0.15
C GLY A 113 2.98 16.11 1.36
N LEU A 114 3.88 15.49 2.15
CA LEU A 114 3.90 15.61 3.62
C LEU A 114 4.35 16.99 4.11
N PHE A 115 5.05 17.75 3.27
CA PHE A 115 5.56 19.09 3.60
C PHE A 115 4.94 20.19 2.72
N THR A 116 3.90 19.86 1.97
CA THR A 116 3.21 20.77 1.05
C THR A 116 1.86 21.18 1.62
N ALA A 117 1.43 22.40 1.35
CA ALA A 117 0.11 22.87 1.77
C ALA A 117 -1.00 22.01 1.12
N ASN A 118 -1.97 21.59 1.93
CA ASN A 118 -3.07 20.74 1.47
C ASN A 118 -4.12 21.58 0.76
N HIS A 119 -4.05 21.61 -0.56
CA HIS A 119 -5.04 22.22 -1.43
C HIS A 119 -5.62 21.14 -2.33
N ALA A 120 -6.81 21.37 -2.88
CA ALA A 120 -7.51 20.38 -3.67
C ALA A 120 -6.69 19.79 -4.84
N THR A 121 -5.80 20.57 -5.45
CA THR A 121 -4.90 20.09 -6.52
C THR A 121 -3.87 19.10 -6.00
N GLU A 122 -3.30 19.36 -4.81
CA GLU A 122 -2.31 18.50 -4.20
C GLU A 122 -2.93 17.19 -3.70
N ILE A 123 -4.14 17.27 -3.15
CA ILE A 123 -4.91 16.08 -2.73
C ILE A 123 -5.19 15.20 -3.94
N ARG A 124 -5.69 15.76 -5.05
CA ARG A 124 -5.90 14.99 -6.30
C ARG A 124 -4.61 14.36 -6.83
N ARG A 125 -3.48 15.05 -6.74
CA ARG A 125 -2.16 14.52 -7.16
C ARG A 125 -1.77 13.31 -6.32
N VAL A 126 -1.86 13.41 -5.00
CA VAL A 126 -1.52 12.30 -4.08
C VAL A 126 -2.50 11.13 -4.23
N SER A 127 -3.80 11.40 -4.37
CA SER A 127 -4.79 10.36 -4.65
C SER A 127 -4.49 9.62 -5.95
N GLN A 128 -4.11 10.34 -7.02
CA GLN A 128 -3.72 9.71 -8.28
C GLN A 128 -2.44 8.87 -8.13
N LEU A 129 -1.43 9.37 -7.42
CA LEU A 129 -0.20 8.63 -7.13
C LEU A 129 -0.50 7.29 -6.44
N ILE A 130 -1.39 7.30 -5.44
CA ILE A 130 -1.81 6.11 -4.71
C ILE A 130 -2.57 5.14 -5.63
N ARG A 131 -3.46 5.65 -6.50
CA ARG A 131 -4.16 4.84 -7.50
C ARG A 131 -3.19 4.19 -8.48
N ASP A 132 -2.16 4.91 -8.91
CA ASP A 132 -1.12 4.39 -9.81
C ASP A 132 -0.29 3.29 -9.12
N MET A 133 0.01 3.47 -7.83
CA MET A 133 0.65 2.42 -7.03
C MET A 133 -0.25 1.18 -6.93
N ILE A 134 -1.52 1.32 -6.55
CA ILE A 134 -2.46 0.20 -6.44
C ILE A 134 -2.56 -0.54 -7.77
N ALA A 135 -2.64 0.19 -8.89
CA ALA A 135 -2.65 -0.39 -10.24
C ALA A 135 -1.35 -1.14 -10.61
N GLY A 136 -0.23 -0.78 -9.98
CA GLY A 136 1.06 -1.44 -10.16
C GLY A 136 1.22 -2.76 -9.38
N PHE A 137 0.29 -3.10 -8.48
CA PHE A 137 0.38 -4.33 -7.69
C PHE A 137 0.25 -5.59 -8.57
N PRO A 138 1.09 -6.62 -8.37
CA PRO A 138 1.00 -7.86 -9.15
C PRO A 138 -0.20 -8.70 -8.68
N GLY A 139 -1.35 -8.46 -9.30
CA GLY A 139 -2.59 -9.19 -9.03
C GLY A 139 -3.80 -8.28 -9.02
N GLU A 140 -4.99 -8.87 -8.95
CA GLU A 140 -6.22 -8.11 -8.83
C GLU A 140 -6.42 -7.68 -7.37
N LEU A 141 -6.27 -6.39 -7.10
CA LEU A 141 -6.66 -5.77 -5.85
C LEU A 141 -8.11 -5.28 -5.93
N VAL A 142 -8.85 -5.46 -4.85
CA VAL A 142 -10.27 -5.13 -4.79
C VAL A 142 -10.53 -4.22 -3.61
N ASP A 143 -11.18 -3.10 -3.86
CA ASP A 143 -11.70 -2.24 -2.79
C ASP A 143 -12.74 -3.03 -1.96
N SER A 144 -12.37 -3.37 -0.72
CA SER A 144 -13.21 -4.19 0.16
C SER A 144 -14.34 -3.40 0.82
N LEU A 145 -14.31 -2.07 0.77
CA LEU A 145 -15.34 -1.22 1.38
C LEU A 145 -16.64 -1.23 0.57
N GLN A 146 -16.51 -1.48 -0.73
CA GLN A 146 -17.65 -1.51 -1.63
C GLN A 146 -18.46 -2.81 -1.44
N ALA A 147 -19.72 -2.69 -1.05
CA ALA A 147 -20.59 -3.85 -0.81
C ALA A 147 -20.70 -4.81 -2.02
N HIS A 148 -20.65 -4.27 -3.25
CA HIS A 148 -20.69 -5.09 -4.48
C HIS A 148 -19.41 -5.93 -4.70
N ASN A 149 -18.32 -5.62 -4.00
CA ASN A 149 -17.04 -6.32 -4.10
C ASN A 149 -16.88 -7.46 -3.08
N GLN A 150 -17.82 -7.65 -2.15
CA GLN A 150 -17.71 -8.70 -1.11
C GLN A 150 -17.46 -10.09 -1.69
N GLY A 151 -18.14 -10.44 -2.79
CA GLY A 151 -17.90 -11.71 -3.49
C GLY A 151 -16.51 -11.82 -4.13
N ARG A 152 -15.88 -10.71 -4.53
CA ARG A 152 -14.50 -10.67 -5.04
C ARG A 152 -13.48 -10.80 -3.91
N VAL A 153 -13.75 -10.19 -2.75
CA VAL A 153 -12.90 -10.34 -1.55
C VAL A 153 -12.86 -11.81 -1.07
N LEU A 154 -14.01 -12.48 -1.02
CA LEU A 154 -14.06 -13.92 -0.70
C LEU A 154 -13.31 -14.77 -1.72
N ARG A 155 -13.39 -14.41 -3.02
CA ARG A 155 -12.60 -15.09 -4.06
C ARG A 155 -11.10 -14.89 -3.86
N PHE A 156 -10.66 -13.67 -3.52
CA PHE A 156 -9.27 -13.38 -3.18
C PHE A 156 -8.78 -14.26 -2.03
N LEU A 157 -9.51 -14.30 -0.91
CA LEU A 157 -9.13 -15.11 0.25
C LEU A 157 -9.05 -16.61 -0.07
N ARG A 158 -9.98 -17.12 -0.87
CA ARG A 158 -9.95 -18.51 -1.34
C ARG A 158 -8.74 -18.78 -2.25
N CYS A 159 -8.41 -17.85 -3.15
CA CYS A 159 -7.23 -17.98 -3.99
C CYS A 159 -5.93 -17.91 -3.17
N ALA A 160 -5.87 -17.08 -2.14
CA ALA A 160 -4.76 -17.03 -1.20
C ALA A 160 -4.58 -18.35 -0.45
N ASP A 161 -5.67 -18.94 0.08
CA ASP A 161 -5.65 -20.24 0.75
C ASP A 161 -5.17 -21.38 -0.18
N GLN A 162 -5.64 -21.38 -1.43
CA GLN A 162 -5.19 -22.32 -2.46
C GLN A 162 -3.70 -22.15 -2.78
N ALA A 163 -3.21 -20.91 -2.90
CA ALA A 163 -1.79 -20.63 -3.13
C ALA A 163 -0.92 -21.09 -1.95
N CYS A 164 -1.37 -20.85 -0.71
CA CYS A 164 -0.70 -21.34 0.48
C CYS A 164 -0.64 -22.88 0.51
N THR A 165 -1.75 -23.55 0.20
CA THR A 165 -1.81 -25.02 0.10
C THR A 165 -0.84 -25.56 -0.94
N ALA A 166 -0.80 -24.96 -2.14
CA ALA A 166 0.09 -25.38 -3.23
C ALA A 166 1.58 -25.23 -2.86
N LEU A 167 1.91 -24.27 -2.00
CA LEU A 167 3.27 -24.01 -1.53
C LEU A 167 3.60 -24.72 -0.20
N ASN A 168 2.68 -25.51 0.36
CA ASN A 168 2.79 -26.11 1.68
C ASN A 168 3.06 -25.05 2.79
N CYS A 169 2.45 -23.88 2.66
CA CYS A 169 2.49 -22.77 3.59
C CYS A 169 1.30 -22.86 4.56
N ASP A 170 1.55 -22.65 5.86
CA ASP A 170 0.48 -22.46 6.84
C ASP A 170 -0.32 -21.18 6.51
N ALA A 171 -1.62 -21.35 6.28
CA ALA A 171 -2.59 -20.31 5.99
C ALA A 171 -3.18 -19.66 7.26
N GLY A 172 -2.71 -20.02 8.45
CA GLY A 172 -3.18 -19.45 9.72
C GLY A 172 -3.11 -17.92 9.80
N PHE A 173 -2.22 -17.28 9.03
CA PHE A 173 -2.13 -15.82 8.93
C PHE A 173 -3.33 -15.16 8.21
N LEU A 174 -4.13 -15.94 7.46
CA LEU A 174 -5.38 -15.48 6.85
C LEU A 174 -6.53 -15.39 7.86
N VAL A 175 -6.45 -16.11 8.98
CA VAL A 175 -7.56 -16.17 9.96
C VAL A 175 -7.90 -14.79 10.54
N PRO A 176 -6.93 -13.95 10.96
CA PRO A 176 -7.24 -12.58 11.35
C PRO A 176 -7.89 -11.75 10.23
N MET A 177 -7.45 -11.93 8.97
CA MET A 177 -7.99 -11.22 7.81
C MET A 177 -9.46 -11.60 7.57
N MET A 178 -9.78 -12.89 7.68
CA MET A 178 -11.16 -13.39 7.54
C MET A 178 -12.10 -12.89 8.64
N LYS A 179 -11.58 -12.62 9.84
CA LYS A 179 -12.37 -12.10 10.98
C LYS A 179 -12.62 -10.60 10.91
N ALA A 180 -11.91 -9.88 10.03
CA ALA A 180 -12.06 -8.45 9.83
C ALA A 180 -13.14 -8.09 8.78
N LEU A 181 -13.79 -9.09 8.19
CA LEU A 181 -14.98 -8.97 7.32
C LEU A 181 -16.27 -8.99 8.16
#